data_AF-A0A3C2B6D7-F1
#
_entry.id   AF-A0A3C2B6D7-F1
#
_cell.length_a   1.000
_cell.length_b   1.000
_cell.length_c   1.000
_cell.angle_alpha   90.00
_cell.angle_beta   90.00
_cell.angle_gamma   90.00
#
_symmetry.space_group_name_H-M   'P 1'
#
loop_
_entity.id
_entity.type
_entity.pdbx_description
1 polymer ?
#
loop_
_entity_poly.entity_id
_entity_poly.type
_entity_poly.pdbx_seq_one_letter_code
_entity_poly.pdbx_strand_id
1 'polypeptide(L)'
;ESGSPDLPAYLEALRDRIGSPSLVLCLDSGCLDHERLWVTTSLRGMAAGTLRVDILTEGVHSGEASGAVPSSFRIIRQLLDRLEDSATGRMLLPEL
;
A
#
# COMPACT_ATOMS: atom_id res chain seq x y z
N GLU A 1 12.50 -3.82 -0.76
CA GLU A 1 11.42 -3.69 -1.78
C GLU A 1 10.29 -4.71 -1.71
N SER A 2 10.52 -6.02 -1.56
CA SER A 2 9.42 -7.03 -1.56
C SER A 2 8.74 -7.26 -0.20
N GLY A 3 8.77 -6.28 0.71
CA GLY A 3 8.20 -6.40 2.07
C GLY A 3 9.04 -7.19 3.08
N SER A 4 10.28 -7.56 2.73
CA SER A 4 11.21 -8.29 3.59
C SER A 4 10.64 -9.56 4.27
N PRO A 5 9.90 -10.43 3.55
CA PRO A 5 9.17 -11.54 4.15
C PRO A 5 10.08 -12.58 4.81
N ASP A 6 11.31 -12.74 4.31
CA ASP A 6 12.27 -13.72 4.83
C ASP A 6 13.11 -13.19 5.99
N LEU A 7 13.13 -11.87 6.21
CA LEU A 7 13.98 -11.24 7.23
C LEU A 7 13.71 -11.78 8.64
N PRO A 8 12.46 -11.99 9.10
CA PRO A 8 12.19 -12.57 10.42
C PRO A 8 12.86 -13.94 10.62
N ALA A 9 12.89 -14.80 9.59
CA ALA A 9 13.50 -16.12 9.69
C ALA A 9 15.03 -16.03 9.87
N TYR A 10 15.69 -15.10 9.17
CA TYR A 10 17.12 -14.87 9.33
C TYR A 10 17.48 -14.22 10.67
N LEU A 11 16.66 -13.30 11.17
CA LEU A 11 16.84 -12.70 12.49
C LEU A 11 16.77 -13.76 13.59
N GLU A 12 15.86 -14.73 13.44
CA GLU A 12 15.77 -15.86 14.36
C GLU A 12 17.01 -16.75 14.28
N ALA A 13 17.39 -17.18 13.06
CA ALA A 13 18.53 -18.07 12.85
C ALA A 13 19.88 -17.47 13.29
N LEU A 14 20.01 -16.14 13.28
CA LEU A 14 21.23 -15.42 13.63
C LEU A 14 21.17 -14.72 14.99
N ARG A 15 20.10 -14.92 15.76
CA ARG A 15 19.83 -14.21 17.02
C ARG A 15 21.03 -14.22 17.97
N ASP A 16 21.62 -15.39 18.21
CA ASP A 16 22.75 -15.55 19.14
C ASP A 16 24.04 -14.86 18.63
N ARG A 17 24.22 -14.81 17.31
CA ARG A 17 25.37 -14.14 16.69
C ARG A 17 25.22 -12.61 16.71
N ILE A 18 24.00 -12.12 16.53
CA ILE A 18 23.68 -10.68 16.56
C ILE A 18 23.77 -10.14 17.99
N GLY A 19 23.27 -10.89 18.97
CA GLY A 19 23.25 -10.47 20.36
C GLY A 19 22.31 -9.29 20.61
N SER A 20 22.72 -8.35 21.46
CA SER A 20 21.92 -7.18 21.86
C SER A 20 22.62 -5.87 21.50
N PRO A 21 22.43 -5.35 20.28
CA PRO A 21 23.07 -4.11 19.85
C PRO A 21 22.57 -2.92 20.69
N SER A 22 23.50 -2.07 21.13
CA SER A 22 23.18 -0.82 21.85
C SER A 22 22.70 0.30 20.90
N LEU A 23 22.91 0.16 19.60
CA LEU A 23 22.51 1.10 18.55
C LEU A 23 22.35 0.34 17.22
N VAL A 24 21.30 0.65 16.47
CA VAL A 24 21.08 0.16 15.11
C VAL A 24 21.11 1.36 14.15
N LEU A 25 21.92 1.26 13.09
CA LEU A 25 22.00 2.28 12.04
C LEU A 25 21.38 1.75 10.76
N CYS A 26 20.51 2.53 10.15
CA CYS A 26 19.86 2.22 8.87
C CYS A 26 20.11 3.37 7.90
N LEU A 27 20.74 3.09 6.76
CA LEU A 27 21.04 4.06 5.69
C LEU A 27 20.09 3.86 4.51
N ASP A 28 18.80 3.87 4.80
CA ASP A 28 17.74 3.55 3.84
C ASP A 28 16.48 4.41 4.08
N SER A 29 16.69 5.69 4.43
CA SER A 29 15.63 6.68 4.58
C SER A 29 15.92 7.91 3.72
N GLY A 30 14.96 8.82 3.63
CA GLY A 30 15.06 10.04 2.84
C GLY A 30 15.70 11.21 3.57
N CYS A 31 16.23 12.15 2.79
CA CYS A 31 16.62 13.50 3.21
C CYS A 31 15.75 14.53 2.48
N LEU A 32 15.44 15.68 3.11
CA LEU A 32 14.69 16.75 2.44
C LEU A 32 15.60 17.70 1.64
N ASP A 33 16.89 17.72 1.95
CA ASP A 33 17.92 18.46 1.21
C ASP A 33 19.29 17.76 1.28
N HIS A 34 20.30 18.33 0.62
CA HIS A 34 21.68 17.83 0.59
C HIS A 34 22.64 18.64 1.47
N GLU A 35 22.14 19.62 2.21
CA GLU A 35 22.98 20.57 2.96
C GLU A 35 23.11 20.21 4.44
N ARG A 36 22.20 19.37 4.95
CA ARG A 36 22.05 19.08 6.38
C ARG A 36 21.98 17.58 6.65
N LEU A 37 22.29 17.19 7.88
CA LEU A 37 22.00 15.85 8.37
C LEU A 37 20.51 15.76 8.71
N TRP A 38 19.84 14.78 8.10
CA TRP A 38 18.44 14.46 8.38
C TRP A 38 18.34 13.21 9.25
N VAL A 39 17.61 13.31 10.36
CA VAL A 39 17.34 12.19 11.27
C VAL A 39 15.88 11.79 11.15
N THR A 40 15.63 10.59 10.64
CA THR A 40 14.28 10.03 10.56
C THR A 40 13.84 9.58 11.95
N THR A 41 12.77 10.18 12.47
CA THR A 41 12.25 9.89 13.81
C THR A 41 11.10 8.88 13.80
N SER A 42 10.45 8.70 12.66
CA SER A 42 9.37 7.72 12.47
C SER A 42 9.23 7.33 11.01
N LEU A 43 8.66 6.16 10.77
CA LEU A 43 8.26 5.66 9.46
C LEU A 43 6.77 5.29 9.53
N ARG A 44 6.01 5.57 8.47
CA ARG A 44 4.62 5.11 8.39
C ARG A 44 4.59 3.61 8.09
N GLY A 45 3.59 2.92 8.63
CA GLY A 45 3.22 1.59 8.16
C GLY A 45 2.53 1.65 6.79
N MET A 46 2.32 0.48 6.18
CA MET A 46 1.62 0.35 4.90
C MET A 46 0.72 -0.90 4.94
N ALA A 47 -0.52 -0.75 4.47
CA ALA A 47 -1.39 -1.85 4.12
C ALA A 47 -1.59 -1.82 2.59
N ALA A 48 -1.42 -2.97 1.93
CA ALA A 48 -1.59 -3.11 0.49
C ALA A 48 -2.56 -4.25 0.18
N GLY A 49 -3.34 -4.12 -0.90
CA GLY A 49 -4.30 -5.12 -1.32
C GLY A 49 -4.72 -4.95 -2.78
N THR A 50 -5.42 -5.95 -3.32
CA THR A 50 -5.94 -5.94 -4.69
C THR A 50 -7.46 -5.89 -4.65
N LEU A 51 -8.04 -4.84 -5.22
CA LEU A 51 -9.49 -4.73 -5.44
C LEU A 51 -9.82 -5.21 -6.85
N ARG A 52 -10.69 -6.22 -6.95
CA ARG A 52 -11.19 -6.77 -8.22
C ARG A 52 -12.71 -6.69 -8.24
N VAL A 53 -13.27 -6.23 -9.36
CA VAL A 53 -14.72 -6.21 -9.63
C VAL A 53 -14.97 -6.93 -10.94
N ASP A 54 -15.62 -8.09 -10.85
CA ASP A 54 -16.06 -8.87 -12.00
C ASP A 54 -17.57 -8.67 -12.22
N ILE A 55 -17.95 -8.50 -13.48
CA ILE A 55 -19.34 -8.26 -13.92
C ILE A 55 -19.81 -9.28 -14.95
N LEU A 56 -18.86 -9.94 -15.62
CA LEU A 56 -19.02 -10.92 -16.69
C LEU A 56 -17.82 -11.87 -16.63
N THR A 57 -17.95 -13.04 -17.26
CA THR A 57 -16.88 -14.04 -17.39
C THR A 57 -15.93 -13.75 -18.56
N GLU A 58 -16.35 -12.92 -19.51
CA GLU A 58 -15.56 -12.51 -20.68
C GLU A 58 -15.82 -11.05 -21.07
N GLY A 59 -14.95 -10.52 -21.94
CA GLY A 59 -15.13 -9.22 -22.56
C GLY A 59 -16.22 -9.25 -23.63
N VAL A 60 -17.07 -8.23 -23.66
CA VAL A 60 -18.17 -8.06 -24.63
C VAL A 60 -18.07 -6.73 -25.36
N HIS A 61 -18.63 -6.65 -26.58
CA HIS A 61 -18.59 -5.42 -27.37
C HIS A 61 -19.44 -4.32 -26.72
N SER A 62 -18.84 -3.14 -26.51
CA SER A 62 -19.51 -2.06 -25.78
C SER A 62 -20.77 -1.54 -26.47
N GLY A 63 -20.84 -1.59 -27.81
CA GLY A 63 -22.04 -1.20 -28.56
C GLY A 63 -23.25 -2.12 -28.31
N GLU A 64 -23.03 -3.35 -27.88
CA GLU A 64 -24.09 -4.32 -27.58
C GLU A 64 -24.46 -4.33 -26.08
N ALA A 65 -23.45 -4.20 -25.22
CA ALA A 65 -23.60 -4.38 -23.78
C ALA A 65 -23.88 -3.08 -23.01
N SER A 66 -23.48 -1.92 -23.53
CA SER A 66 -23.59 -0.64 -22.80
C SER A 66 -25.05 -0.28 -22.54
N GLY A 67 -25.34 0.08 -21.29
CA GLY A 67 -26.69 0.42 -20.82
C GLY A 67 -27.42 -0.75 -20.17
N ALA A 68 -27.11 -1.99 -20.52
CA ALA A 68 -27.63 -3.20 -19.86
C ALA A 68 -26.62 -3.78 -18.86
N VAL A 69 -25.35 -3.89 -19.25
CA VAL A 69 -24.27 -4.40 -18.39
C VAL A 69 -23.60 -3.22 -17.66
N PRO A 70 -23.44 -3.28 -16.32
CA PRO A 70 -22.76 -2.23 -15.59
C PRO A 70 -21.26 -2.22 -15.91
N SER A 71 -20.62 -1.05 -15.92
CA SER A 71 -19.16 -0.96 -16.07
C SER A 71 -18.47 -1.33 -14.75
N SER A 72 -17.54 -2.29 -14.78
CA SER A 72 -16.72 -2.66 -13.63
C SER A 72 -15.91 -1.47 -13.11
N PHE A 73 -15.39 -0.63 -14.01
CA PHE A 73 -14.66 0.59 -13.64
C PHE A 73 -15.53 1.60 -12.90
N ARG A 74 -16.79 1.79 -13.35
CA ARG A 74 -17.74 2.67 -12.65
C ARG A 74 -18.03 2.17 -11.24
N ILE A 75 -18.13 0.84 -11.06
CA ILE A 75 -18.31 0.23 -9.73
C ILE A 75 -17.06 0.42 -8.88
N ILE A 76 -15.86 0.11 -9.39
CA ILE A 76 -14.59 0.29 -8.66
C ILE A 76 -14.46 1.72 -8.16
N ARG A 77 -14.73 2.73 -9.02
CA ARG A 77 -14.68 4.13 -8.61
C ARG A 77 -15.63 4.43 -7.45
N GLN A 78 -16.88 3.95 -7.52
CA GLN A 78 -17.86 4.10 -6.44
C GLN A 78 -17.47 3.37 -5.15
N LEU A 79 -16.70 2.27 -5.23
CA LEU A 79 -16.20 1.57 -4.06
C LEU A 79 -15.03 2.33 -3.42
N LEU A 80 -14.12 2.88 -4.22
CA LEU A 80 -13.01 3.71 -3.74
C LEU A 80 -13.52 5.00 -3.08
N ASP A 81 -14.56 5.62 -3.63
CA ASP A 81 -15.23 6.79 -3.04
C ASP A 81 -15.83 6.52 -1.64
N ARG A 82 -15.95 5.26 -1.21
CA ARG A 82 -16.36 4.91 0.16
C ARG A 82 -15.20 4.96 1.16
N LEU A 83 -13.96 4.87 0.66
CA LEU A 83 -12.74 4.84 1.46
C LEU A 83 -12.12 6.23 1.55
N GLU A 84 -12.11 6.96 0.43
CA GLU A 84 -11.45 8.26 0.28
C GLU A 84 -12.32 9.19 -0.56
N ASP A 85 -12.44 10.45 -0.14
CA ASP A 85 -13.04 11.51 -0.94
C ASP A 85 -12.12 11.84 -2.13
N SER A 86 -12.56 11.50 -3.35
CA SER A 86 -11.77 11.64 -4.56
C SER A 86 -11.40 13.09 -4.94
N ALA A 87 -12.09 14.09 -4.37
CA ALA A 87 -11.81 15.49 -4.65
C ALA A 87 -10.74 16.07 -3.72
N THR A 88 -10.56 15.48 -2.54
CA THR A 88 -9.70 16.04 -1.48
C THR A 88 -8.60 15.10 -1.00
N GLY A 89 -8.69 13.80 -1.26
CA GLY A 89 -7.80 12.78 -0.70
C GLY A 89 -8.07 12.49 0.79
N ARG A 90 -9.22 12.93 1.31
CA ARG A 90 -9.58 12.70 2.72
C ARG A 90 -10.12 11.28 2.91
N MET A 91 -9.53 10.52 3.82
CA MET A 91 -10.07 9.22 4.23
C MET A 91 -11.43 9.36 4.93
N LEU A 92 -12.39 8.51 4.58
CA LEU A 92 -13.78 8.53 5.03
C LEU A 92 -14.13 7.45 6.06
N LEU A 93 -13.21 6.51 6.31
CA LEU A 93 -13.40 5.44 7.27
C LEU A 93 -13.46 6.00 8.71
N PRO A 94 -14.52 5.72 9.49
CA PRO A 94 -14.54 6.07 10.90
C PRO A 94 -13.49 5.26 11.65
N GLU A 95 -12.77 5.92 12.57
CA GLU A 95 -11.79 5.31 13.50
C GLU A 95 -10.53 4.70 12.86
N LEU A 96 -10.06 5.32 11.76
CA LEU A 96 -8.64 5.39 11.42
C LEU A 96 -8.04 6.73 11.85
#